data_AF-U4UHM1-F1
#
_entry.id   AF-U4UHM1-F1
#
_cell.length_a   1.000
_cell.length_b   1.000
_cell.length_c   1.000
_cell.angle_alpha   90.00
_cell.angle_beta   90.00
_cell.angle_gamma   90.00
#
_symmetry.space_group_name_H-M   'P 1'
#
loop_
_entity.id
_entity.type
_entity.pdbx_description
1 polymer ?
#
loop_
_entity_poly.entity_id
_entity_poly.type
_entity_poly.pdbx_seq_one_letter_code
_entity_poly.pdbx_strand_id
1 'polypeptide(L)'
;MAEEVAPLTDEEKYELALQTEHELARLARTYTIMDRNRAEFMQAGACGKLAKHRKVLNIFIKEQKNILTDLAVASAGARVKEDVKLSSKLGHLLVEYDEFDNEIRTERNYTKEIEDQIQMVKKKTLDLAAQQISEDKYQERVLKGEQTVQTLENKLEVQVKKFCAICSDNVQLRSEIHHLLNERTEFNKIWDKLIKNLCIGKKFMIDLIEQATIAYDQREEWVSKLQFLRTKAHNELVAHIQEMREMQRKRDNDVKLQEFFATKGQKRFMKDLEDIYLKKRQKNKALIEVNLENYLNLLIAIREFAHIEHIPEIAKEFLNQEEENFAKFKYVNDLNKQMEELSDRLTICYAEIDAQKVLHEQRGQQQDETLKNFEEKVVNKKKEAAQKEAELHAVEQKLNAILGGMGTLFKLFRCDNNPLIHMLGHNETIHYYNAPLYMQILEKTIHEALVTVHSKEKNATAKKKGVKQEALVVRQDIIPAIIEPVERICQTSPCPLCVEHDLVSDVIDELQFAFTKEEIQEKLKTRLEIEGSQCGLHNVSACHLPKSRQIIQKRYQ
;
A
#
# COMPACT_ATOMS: atom_id res chain seq x y z
N MET A 1 99.51 191.89 17.77
CA MET A 1 100.43 193.02 18.02
C MET A 1 101.84 192.45 17.86
N ALA A 2 102.66 192.94 16.98
CA ALA A 2 102.60 194.28 16.48
C ALA A 2 103.44 194.41 15.24
N GLU A 3 103.20 195.58 14.66
CA GLU A 3 104.24 196.49 14.25
C GLU A 3 105.20 195.93 13.20
N GLU A 4 105.07 196.33 11.95
CA GLU A 4 105.38 197.68 11.45
C GLU A 4 106.84 197.76 11.01
N VAL A 5 107.02 197.97 9.72
CA VAL A 5 107.34 199.27 9.11
C VAL A 5 108.85 199.41 9.06
N ALA A 6 109.42 199.36 7.85
CA ALA A 6 109.93 200.58 7.23
C ALA A 6 110.50 200.32 5.83
N PRO A 7 110.43 201.32 4.93
CA PRO A 7 111.13 201.36 3.64
C PRO A 7 112.62 201.73 3.87
N LEU A 8 113.57 200.79 3.73
CA LEU A 8 115.00 200.99 4.05
C LEU A 8 115.96 200.99 2.83
N THR A 9 117.02 201.77 2.98
CA THR A 9 118.20 202.00 2.13
C THR A 9 119.06 200.74 1.92
N ASP A 10 119.77 200.62 0.81
CA ASP A 10 120.22 199.31 0.27
C ASP A 10 121.28 198.55 1.07
N GLU A 11 122.13 199.20 1.85
CA GLU A 11 123.12 198.47 2.68
C GLU A 11 122.48 197.93 3.96
N GLU A 12 121.53 198.68 4.51
CA GLU A 12 120.79 198.31 5.72
C GLU A 12 119.86 197.11 5.47
N LYS A 13 119.67 196.71 4.20
CA LYS A 13 119.05 195.45 3.76
C LYS A 13 119.95 194.22 3.90
N TYR A 14 121.27 194.38 4.05
CA TYR A 14 122.20 193.26 3.90
C TYR A 14 122.41 192.46 5.19
N GLU A 15 122.59 193.11 6.35
CA GLU A 15 123.01 192.39 7.57
C GLU A 15 121.86 191.75 8.36
N LEU A 16 120.68 192.37 8.41
CA LEU A 16 119.49 191.80 9.07
C LEU A 16 118.89 190.62 8.26
N ALA A 17 119.15 190.57 6.95
CA ALA A 17 118.88 189.41 6.10
C ALA A 17 119.73 188.19 6.49
N LEU A 18 120.96 188.42 6.98
CA LEU A 18 121.89 187.34 7.32
C LEU A 18 121.48 186.60 8.61
N GLN A 19 120.96 187.32 9.62
CA GLN A 19 120.45 186.71 10.86
C GLN A 19 119.14 185.94 10.65
N THR A 20 118.31 186.32 9.68
CA THR A 20 117.05 185.61 9.36
C THR A 20 117.26 184.43 8.40
N GLU A 21 118.25 184.48 7.50
CA GLU A 21 118.63 183.35 6.63
C GLU A 21 119.17 182.14 7.41
N HIS A 22 120.00 182.36 8.43
CA HIS A 22 120.59 181.26 9.20
C HIS A 22 119.55 180.47 10.03
N GLU A 23 118.48 181.12 10.52
CA GLU A 23 117.38 180.45 11.25
C GLU A 23 116.25 179.94 10.33
N LEU A 24 115.99 180.52 9.15
CA LEU A 24 115.15 179.88 8.13
C LEU A 24 115.78 178.60 7.57
N ALA A 25 117.12 178.57 7.47
CA ALA A 25 117.87 177.36 7.14
C ALA A 25 117.81 176.27 8.24
N ARG A 26 117.54 176.66 9.52
CA ARG A 26 117.27 175.74 10.66
C ARG A 26 116.00 174.92 10.44
N LEU A 27 114.92 175.48 9.93
CA LEU A 27 113.62 174.80 9.95
C LEU A 27 113.26 174.12 8.63
N ALA A 28 113.82 174.59 7.50
CA ALA A 28 113.67 173.91 6.21
C ALA A 28 114.36 172.53 6.17
N ARG A 29 115.51 172.34 6.85
CA ARG A 29 116.23 171.05 6.89
C ARG A 29 115.55 169.97 7.74
N THR A 30 114.87 170.35 8.83
CA THR A 30 114.14 169.39 9.69
C THR A 30 112.77 169.05 9.12
N TYR A 31 112.09 169.99 8.42
CA TYR A 31 110.88 169.69 7.66
C TYR A 31 111.15 168.75 6.48
N THR A 32 112.22 169.00 5.70
CA THR A 32 112.59 168.16 4.54
C THR A 32 112.93 166.70 4.89
N ILE A 33 113.52 166.41 6.07
CA ILE A 33 113.85 165.02 6.44
C ILE A 33 112.63 164.27 7.01
N MET A 34 111.77 164.93 7.78
CA MET A 34 110.51 164.31 8.23
C MET A 34 109.52 164.12 7.06
N ASP A 35 109.51 165.02 6.07
CA ASP A 35 108.73 164.85 4.85
C ASP A 35 109.35 163.78 3.93
N ARG A 36 110.68 163.60 3.94
CA ARG A 36 111.35 162.45 3.30
C ARG A 36 111.01 161.11 3.99
N ASN A 37 110.91 161.04 5.32
CA ASN A 37 110.46 159.83 6.04
C ASN A 37 108.96 159.52 5.84
N ARG A 38 108.14 160.56 5.64
CA ARG A 38 106.72 160.40 5.27
C ARG A 38 106.57 159.98 3.80
N ALA A 39 107.41 160.51 2.91
CA ALA A 39 107.47 160.15 1.49
C ALA A 39 108.10 158.77 1.24
N GLU A 40 109.11 158.32 2.00
CA GLU A 40 109.71 156.98 1.84
C GLU A 40 108.73 155.86 2.27
N PHE A 41 107.84 156.10 3.24
CA PHE A 41 106.75 155.17 3.58
C PHE A 41 105.57 155.20 2.59
N MET A 42 105.38 156.31 1.86
CA MET A 42 104.28 156.49 0.90
C MET A 42 104.65 156.23 -0.57
N GLN A 43 105.91 156.40 -0.99
CA GLN A 43 106.30 156.48 -2.40
C GLN A 43 107.26 155.36 -2.85
N ALA A 44 107.96 154.68 -1.93
CA ALA A 44 108.74 153.49 -2.28
C ALA A 44 107.87 152.22 -2.18
N GLY A 45 107.06 152.01 -3.22
CA GLY A 45 106.37 150.75 -3.47
C GLY A 45 107.34 149.58 -3.58
N ALA A 46 107.54 148.84 -2.49
CA ALA A 46 108.06 147.48 -2.47
C ALA A 46 106.95 146.53 -1.96
N CYS A 47 105.90 146.48 -2.77
CA CYS A 47 104.82 145.52 -2.79
C CYS A 47 105.34 144.13 -3.18
N GLY A 48 104.81 143.06 -2.55
CA GLY A 48 105.01 141.69 -3.01
C GLY A 48 104.60 140.63 -1.98
N LYS A 49 105.40 140.43 -0.92
CA LYS A 49 105.20 139.30 0.00
C LYS A 49 104.05 139.51 1.00
N LEU A 50 103.83 140.72 1.51
CA LEU A 50 102.70 141.02 2.42
C LEU A 50 101.32 140.93 1.75
N ALA A 51 101.25 141.08 0.43
CA ALA A 51 100.01 140.91 -0.35
C ALA A 51 99.64 139.42 -0.53
N LYS A 52 100.63 138.52 -0.67
CA LYS A 52 100.39 137.06 -0.67
C LYS A 52 99.83 136.58 0.66
N HIS A 53 100.40 137.02 1.79
CA HIS A 53 99.87 136.68 3.12
C HIS A 53 98.45 137.22 3.34
N ARG A 54 98.12 138.44 2.87
CA ARG A 54 96.74 138.96 2.93
C ARG A 54 95.74 138.22 2.03
N LYS A 55 96.15 137.76 0.84
CA LYS A 55 95.30 136.92 -0.03
C LYS A 55 95.00 135.56 0.60
N VAL A 56 95.99 134.89 1.18
CA VAL A 56 95.79 133.61 1.89
C VAL A 56 94.86 133.81 3.10
N LEU A 57 95.05 134.88 3.87
CA LEU A 57 94.16 135.19 5.00
C LEU A 57 92.70 135.41 4.55
N ASN A 58 92.49 136.11 3.44
CA ASN A 58 91.14 136.32 2.88
C ASN A 58 90.49 135.03 2.35
N ILE A 59 91.28 134.08 1.83
CA ILE A 59 90.77 132.75 1.43
C ILE A 59 90.30 131.98 2.66
N PHE A 60 91.12 131.93 3.72
CA PHE A 60 90.72 131.24 4.97
C PHE A 60 89.54 131.90 5.67
N ILE A 61 89.42 133.23 5.65
CA ILE A 61 88.24 133.92 6.17
C ILE A 61 86.98 133.56 5.36
N LYS A 62 87.12 133.33 4.05
CA LYS A 62 86.01 132.88 3.18
C LYS A 62 85.63 131.43 3.47
N GLU A 63 86.59 130.52 3.58
CA GLU A 63 86.35 129.11 3.93
C GLU A 63 85.74 128.96 5.32
N GLN A 64 86.24 129.71 6.32
CA GLN A 64 85.67 129.73 7.66
C GLN A 64 84.20 130.18 7.64
N LYS A 65 83.87 131.20 6.83
CA LYS A 65 82.48 131.63 6.65
C LYS A 65 81.63 130.54 5.97
N ASN A 66 82.15 129.88 4.94
CA ASN A 66 81.43 128.81 4.25
C ASN A 66 81.15 127.60 5.17
N ILE A 67 82.14 127.16 5.94
CA ILE A 67 81.95 126.05 6.90
C ILE A 67 80.95 126.44 7.99
N LEU A 68 81.02 127.68 8.50
CA LEU A 68 80.05 128.17 9.48
C LEU A 68 78.64 128.26 8.87
N THR A 69 78.49 128.63 7.60
CA THR A 69 77.18 128.61 6.93
C THR A 69 76.69 127.19 6.70
N ASP A 70 77.55 126.24 6.34
CA ASP A 70 77.15 124.83 6.13
C ASP A 70 76.74 124.18 7.45
N LEU A 71 77.48 124.45 8.54
CA LEU A 71 77.10 124.03 9.89
C LEU A 71 75.78 124.68 10.32
N ALA A 72 75.56 125.96 10.02
CA ALA A 72 74.30 126.64 10.31
C ALA A 72 73.13 126.08 9.47
N VAL A 73 73.36 125.61 8.24
CA VAL A 73 72.34 124.98 7.38
C VAL A 73 72.04 123.55 7.82
N ALA A 74 73.06 122.77 8.20
CA ALA A 74 72.90 121.42 8.72
C ALA A 74 72.26 121.41 10.12
N SER A 75 72.63 122.36 10.98
CA SER A 75 72.00 122.58 12.29
C SER A 75 70.78 123.49 12.23
N ALA A 76 70.35 123.91 11.02
CA ALA A 76 69.14 124.69 10.87
C ALA A 76 67.96 123.85 11.37
N GLY A 77 67.12 124.46 12.21
CA GLY A 77 65.96 123.77 12.79
C GLY A 77 65.00 123.17 11.74
N ALA A 78 65.08 123.59 10.48
CA ALA A 78 64.36 122.96 9.37
C ALA A 78 64.82 121.51 9.09
N ARG A 79 66.14 121.25 9.03
CA ARG A 79 66.70 119.91 8.78
C ARG A 79 66.47 118.95 9.95
N VAL A 80 66.66 119.42 11.19
CA VAL A 80 66.36 118.63 12.39
C VAL A 80 64.87 118.25 12.46
N LYS A 81 63.97 119.17 12.05
CA LYS A 81 62.53 118.87 11.94
C LYS A 81 62.22 117.87 10.82
N GLU A 82 62.97 117.86 9.72
CA GLU A 82 62.85 116.85 8.66
C GLU A 82 63.30 115.46 9.13
N ASP A 83 64.40 115.37 9.88
CA ASP A 83 64.91 114.10 10.43
C ASP A 83 63.95 113.50 11.47
N VAL A 84 63.38 114.33 12.35
CA VAL A 84 62.35 113.86 13.31
C VAL A 84 61.10 113.39 12.57
N LYS A 85 60.68 114.07 11.50
CA LYS A 85 59.57 113.63 10.65
C LYS A 85 59.89 112.32 9.94
N LEU A 86 61.12 112.13 9.46
CA LEU A 86 61.53 110.90 8.79
C LEU A 86 61.58 109.72 9.77
N SER A 87 62.13 109.93 10.96
CA SER A 87 62.16 108.92 12.04
C SER A 87 60.76 108.53 12.50
N SER A 88 59.86 109.51 12.67
CA SER A 88 58.45 109.24 12.97
C SER A 88 57.75 108.48 11.84
N LYS A 89 57.98 108.82 10.58
CA LYS A 89 57.45 108.06 9.43
C LYS A 89 57.98 106.63 9.38
N LEU A 90 59.26 106.42 9.66
CA LEU A 90 59.85 105.08 9.70
C LEU A 90 59.28 104.25 10.85
N GLY A 91 59.06 104.88 12.02
CA GLY A 91 58.36 104.25 13.15
C GLY A 91 56.94 103.83 12.79
N HIS A 92 56.18 104.69 12.11
CA HIS A 92 54.84 104.34 11.62
C HIS A 92 54.88 103.18 10.61
N LEU A 93 55.81 103.18 9.65
CA LEU A 93 55.94 102.09 8.67
C LEU A 93 56.29 100.74 9.32
N LEU A 94 57.10 100.74 10.38
CA LEU A 94 57.45 99.50 11.09
C LEU A 94 56.25 98.94 11.86
N VAL A 95 55.44 99.82 12.46
CA VAL A 95 54.18 99.41 13.11
C VAL A 95 53.21 98.85 12.08
N GLU A 96 53.04 99.51 10.93
CA GLU A 96 52.21 98.99 9.83
C GLU A 96 52.73 97.63 9.31
N TYR A 97 54.05 97.44 9.21
CA TYR A 97 54.63 96.15 8.82
C TYR A 97 54.33 95.05 9.84
N ASP A 98 54.48 95.34 11.14
CA ASP A 98 54.18 94.38 12.22
C ASP A 98 52.69 94.06 12.26
N GLU A 99 51.80 95.04 12.00
CA GLU A 99 50.36 94.83 11.86
C GLU A 99 50.05 93.88 10.69
N PHE A 100 50.59 94.12 9.49
CA PHE A 100 50.39 93.23 8.35
C PHE A 100 51.02 91.85 8.53
N ASP A 101 52.20 91.73 9.16
CA ASP A 101 52.80 90.41 9.44
C ASP A 101 51.94 89.61 10.43
N ASN A 102 51.35 90.28 11.41
CA ASN A 102 50.40 89.65 12.33
C ASN A 102 49.12 89.20 11.61
N GLU A 103 48.53 90.03 10.75
CA GLU A 103 47.37 89.66 9.94
C GLU A 103 47.67 88.47 9.01
N ILE A 104 48.83 88.47 8.35
CA ILE A 104 49.27 87.34 7.50
C ILE A 104 49.43 86.07 8.34
N ARG A 105 49.96 86.16 9.56
CA ARG A 105 50.07 85.00 10.47
C ARG A 105 48.70 84.49 10.88
N THR A 106 47.75 85.36 11.21
CA THR A 106 46.39 84.94 11.57
C THR A 106 45.69 84.27 10.40
N GLU A 107 45.79 84.82 9.19
CA GLU A 107 45.20 84.23 7.98
C GLU A 107 45.84 82.89 7.61
N ARG A 108 47.16 82.76 7.77
CA ARG A 108 47.85 81.46 7.58
C ARG A 108 47.41 80.41 8.59
N ASN A 109 47.19 80.80 9.85
CA ASN A 109 46.68 79.89 10.86
C ASN A 109 45.24 79.47 10.56
N TYR A 110 44.39 80.41 10.13
CA TYR A 110 43.04 80.12 9.68
C TYR A 110 43.03 79.17 8.48
N THR A 111 43.90 79.39 7.50
CA THR A 111 44.05 78.52 6.33
C THR A 111 44.42 77.09 6.74
N LYS A 112 45.38 76.93 7.67
CA LYS A 112 45.77 75.61 8.20
C LYS A 112 44.61 74.92 8.93
N GLU A 113 43.86 75.66 9.75
CA GLU A 113 42.71 75.09 10.46
C GLU A 113 41.64 74.59 9.48
N ILE A 114 41.36 75.35 8.42
CA ILE A 114 40.44 74.93 7.36
C ILE A 114 40.98 73.71 6.61
N GLU A 115 42.27 73.63 6.31
CA GLU A 115 42.88 72.45 5.70
C GLU A 115 42.74 71.19 6.58
N ASP A 116 42.96 71.33 7.89
CA ASP A 116 42.79 70.24 8.86
C ASP A 116 41.32 69.80 8.94
N GLN A 117 40.38 70.74 8.96
CA GLN A 117 38.95 70.45 8.93
C GLN A 117 38.56 69.74 7.62
N ILE A 118 39.09 70.17 6.47
CA ILE A 118 38.88 69.52 5.18
C ILE A 118 39.41 68.08 5.22
N GLN A 119 40.58 67.83 5.81
CA GLN A 119 41.11 66.47 5.95
C GLN A 119 40.23 65.59 6.85
N MET A 120 39.76 66.12 7.99
CA MET A 120 38.87 65.39 8.88
C MET A 120 37.55 65.02 8.18
N VAL A 121 36.96 65.96 7.43
CA VAL A 121 35.72 65.71 6.67
C VAL A 121 35.96 64.70 5.55
N LYS A 122 37.07 64.80 4.80
CA LYS A 122 37.45 63.80 3.78
C LYS A 122 37.62 62.41 4.36
N LYS A 123 38.21 62.28 5.55
CA LYS A 123 38.33 60.99 6.23
C LYS A 123 36.96 60.43 6.62
N LYS A 124 36.10 61.26 7.21
CA LYS A 124 34.72 60.88 7.56
C LYS A 124 33.89 60.48 6.33
N THR A 125 34.04 61.17 5.20
CA THR A 125 33.31 60.82 3.97
C THR A 125 33.81 59.51 3.37
N LEU A 126 35.12 59.20 3.46
CA LEU A 126 35.66 57.90 3.07
C LEU A 126 35.17 56.77 3.99
N ASP A 127 35.15 57.00 5.30
CA ASP A 127 34.64 56.02 6.26
C ASP A 127 33.14 55.73 6.05
N LEU A 128 32.34 56.78 5.79
CA LEU A 128 30.93 56.63 5.44
C LEU A 128 30.73 55.95 4.08
N ALA A 129 31.53 56.28 3.06
CA ALA A 129 31.48 55.63 1.75
C ALA A 129 31.87 54.15 1.81
N ALA A 130 32.79 53.77 2.72
CA ALA A 130 33.17 52.38 2.94
C ALA A 130 32.07 51.58 3.68
N GLN A 131 31.32 52.22 4.58
CA GLN A 131 30.18 51.62 5.28
C GLN A 131 28.91 51.57 4.42
N GLN A 132 28.80 52.48 3.44
CA GLN A 132 27.67 52.51 2.52
C GLN A 132 27.75 51.30 1.58
N ILE A 133 26.86 50.35 1.83
CA ILE A 133 26.63 49.23 0.92
C ILE A 133 26.11 49.86 -0.38
N SER A 134 26.86 49.68 -1.47
CA SER A 134 26.42 50.08 -2.82
C SER A 134 25.03 49.52 -3.09
N GLU A 135 24.16 50.33 -3.69
CA GLU A 135 22.76 49.99 -3.95
C GLU A 135 22.61 48.64 -4.67
N ASP A 136 23.56 48.33 -5.56
CA ASP A 136 23.67 47.04 -6.25
C ASP A 136 23.86 45.86 -5.27
N LYS A 137 24.73 46.00 -4.25
CA LYS A 137 24.95 44.96 -3.23
C LYS A 137 23.75 44.78 -2.31
N TYR A 138 23.00 45.85 -2.06
CA TYR A 138 21.75 45.77 -1.30
C TYR A 138 20.67 45.05 -2.11
N GLN A 139 20.49 45.42 -3.38
CA GLN A 139 19.57 44.73 -4.29
C GLN A 139 19.95 43.25 -4.47
N GLU A 140 21.22 42.93 -4.60
CA GLU A 140 21.70 41.55 -4.68
C GLU A 140 21.37 40.75 -3.41
N ARG A 141 21.48 41.37 -2.23
CA ARG A 141 21.07 40.75 -0.96
C ARG A 141 19.56 40.51 -0.89
N VAL A 142 18.75 41.48 -1.33
CA VAL A 142 17.29 41.36 -1.37
C VAL A 142 16.88 40.24 -2.34
N LEU A 143 17.43 40.23 -3.56
CA LEU A 143 17.18 39.17 -4.54
C LEU A 143 17.59 37.79 -4.03
N LYS A 144 18.75 37.66 -3.37
CA LYS A 144 19.16 36.41 -2.72
C LYS A 144 18.18 36.02 -1.61
N GLY A 145 17.71 36.98 -0.82
CA GLY A 145 16.67 36.77 0.19
C GLY A 145 15.37 36.24 -0.42
N GLU A 146 14.84 36.89 -1.45
CA GLU A 146 13.64 36.50 -2.16
C GLU A 146 13.79 35.10 -2.80
N GLN A 147 14.93 34.81 -3.41
CA GLN A 147 15.23 33.47 -3.95
C GLN A 147 15.25 32.40 -2.85
N THR A 148 15.80 32.71 -1.67
CA THR A 148 15.77 31.76 -0.55
C THR A 148 14.36 31.53 -0.02
N VAL A 149 13.55 32.59 0.09
CA VAL A 149 12.15 32.49 0.50
C VAL A 149 11.38 31.65 -0.51
N GLN A 150 11.49 31.93 -1.81
CA GLN A 150 10.83 31.18 -2.87
C GLN A 150 11.26 29.69 -2.86
N THR A 151 12.53 29.41 -2.61
CA THR A 151 13.02 28.02 -2.50
C THR A 151 12.42 27.30 -1.29
N LEU A 152 12.28 27.99 -0.16
CA LEU A 152 11.65 27.43 1.04
C LEU A 152 10.15 27.23 0.87
N GLU A 153 9.46 28.17 0.22
CA GLU A 153 8.05 28.05 -0.16
C GLU A 153 7.81 26.85 -1.08
N ASN A 154 8.62 26.70 -2.12
CA ASN A 154 8.55 25.55 -3.02
C ASN A 154 8.78 24.22 -2.27
N LYS A 155 9.76 24.19 -1.34
CA LYS A 155 9.99 23.01 -0.49
C LYS A 155 8.80 22.72 0.41
N LEU A 156 8.20 23.75 1.00
CA LEU A 156 7.00 23.61 1.83
C LEU A 156 5.83 23.09 1.00
N GLU A 157 5.59 23.64 -0.18
CA GLU A 157 4.51 23.20 -1.07
C GLU A 157 4.68 21.73 -1.47
N VAL A 158 5.91 21.31 -1.81
CA VAL A 158 6.21 19.90 -2.10
C VAL A 158 5.92 19.00 -0.90
N GLN A 159 6.28 19.41 0.33
CA GLN A 159 5.99 18.63 1.53
C GLN A 159 4.50 18.59 1.85
N VAL A 160 3.77 19.69 1.66
CA VAL A 160 2.32 19.74 1.83
C VAL A 160 1.64 18.81 0.82
N LYS A 161 2.05 18.81 -0.45
CA LYS A 161 1.54 17.88 -1.46
C LYS A 161 1.78 16.42 -1.07
N LYS A 162 2.99 16.09 -0.59
CA LYS A 162 3.30 14.73 -0.10
C LYS A 162 2.45 14.35 1.09
N PHE A 163 2.27 15.25 2.05
CA PHE A 163 1.41 15.03 3.21
C PHE A 163 -0.04 14.79 2.79
N CYS A 164 -0.59 15.62 1.90
CA CYS A 164 -1.94 15.44 1.36
C CYS A 164 -2.11 14.10 0.63
N ALA A 165 -1.11 13.66 -0.15
CA ALA A 165 -1.12 12.36 -0.80
C ALA A 165 -1.19 11.21 0.24
N ILE A 166 -0.31 11.24 1.26
CA ILE A 166 -0.33 10.26 2.36
C ILE A 166 -1.67 10.28 3.10
N CYS A 167 -2.26 11.46 3.34
CA CYS A 167 -3.58 11.57 3.96
C CYS A 167 -4.67 10.95 3.09
N SER A 168 -4.62 11.15 1.77
CA SER A 168 -5.57 10.55 0.85
C SER A 168 -5.45 9.02 0.85
N ASP A 169 -4.24 8.48 0.78
CA ASP A 169 -3.99 7.04 0.87
C ASP A 169 -4.46 6.48 2.21
N ASN A 170 -4.23 7.22 3.30
CA ASN A 170 -4.65 6.83 4.64
C ASN A 170 -6.19 6.79 4.78
N VAL A 171 -6.91 7.69 4.11
CA VAL A 171 -8.38 7.64 4.03
C VAL A 171 -8.84 6.42 3.24
N GLN A 172 -8.19 6.10 2.12
CA GLN A 172 -8.50 4.91 1.33
C GLN A 172 -8.28 3.63 2.15
N LEU A 173 -7.12 3.49 2.81
CA LEU A 173 -6.82 2.35 3.68
C LEU A 173 -7.83 2.23 4.84
N ARG A 174 -8.26 3.34 5.44
CA ARG A 174 -9.32 3.30 6.45
C ARG A 174 -10.65 2.81 5.88
N SER A 175 -11.03 3.24 4.69
CA SER A 175 -12.25 2.77 4.03
C SER A 175 -12.20 1.28 3.73
N GLU A 176 -11.04 0.77 3.30
CA GLU A 176 -10.80 -0.65 3.06
C GLU A 176 -10.87 -1.46 4.36
N ILE A 177 -10.22 -0.99 5.43
CA ILE A 177 -10.33 -1.62 6.76
C ILE A 177 -11.78 -1.66 7.22
N HIS A 178 -12.54 -0.58 7.06
CA HIS A 178 -13.97 -0.56 7.41
C HIS A 178 -14.78 -1.54 6.56
N HIS A 179 -14.50 -1.63 5.26
CA HIS A 179 -15.16 -2.58 4.37
C HIS A 179 -14.89 -4.03 4.82
N LEU A 180 -13.63 -4.39 5.07
CA LEU A 180 -13.22 -5.72 5.53
C LEU A 180 -13.81 -6.07 6.90
N LEU A 181 -13.89 -5.10 7.82
CA LEU A 181 -14.55 -5.30 9.10
C LEU A 181 -16.05 -5.61 8.92
N ASN A 182 -16.74 -4.89 8.03
CA ASN A 182 -18.15 -5.16 7.72
C ASN A 182 -18.34 -6.56 7.12
N GLU A 183 -17.50 -6.95 6.16
CA GLU A 183 -17.52 -8.31 5.59
C GLU A 183 -17.30 -9.37 6.64
N ARG A 184 -16.33 -9.17 7.55
CA ARG A 184 -16.10 -10.07 8.69
C ARG A 184 -17.32 -10.17 9.58
N THR A 185 -18.04 -9.07 9.84
CA THR A 185 -19.26 -9.12 10.64
C THR A 185 -20.38 -9.91 9.96
N GLU A 186 -20.57 -9.73 8.65
CA GLU A 186 -21.57 -10.50 7.90
C GLU A 186 -21.18 -11.98 7.81
N PHE A 187 -19.91 -12.28 7.58
CA PHE A 187 -19.39 -13.64 7.62
C PHE A 187 -19.67 -14.31 8.97
N ASN A 188 -19.37 -13.63 10.08
CA ASN A 188 -19.65 -14.15 11.42
C ASN A 188 -21.15 -14.40 11.65
N LYS A 189 -22.03 -13.51 11.16
CA LYS A 189 -23.49 -13.74 11.25
C LYS A 189 -23.91 -15.01 10.50
N ILE A 190 -23.37 -15.24 9.31
CA ILE A 190 -23.66 -16.45 8.52
C ILE A 190 -23.10 -17.68 9.23
N TRP A 191 -21.86 -17.59 9.72
CA TRP A 191 -21.20 -18.65 10.47
C TRP A 191 -22.01 -19.07 11.72
N ASP A 192 -22.48 -18.11 12.51
CA ASP A 192 -23.31 -18.37 13.68
C ASP A 192 -24.65 -19.02 13.30
N LYS A 193 -25.26 -18.62 12.18
CA LYS A 193 -26.48 -19.27 11.66
C LYS A 193 -26.20 -20.72 11.27
N LEU A 194 -25.10 -20.99 10.58
CA LEU A 194 -24.70 -22.34 10.19
C LEU A 194 -24.44 -23.22 11.41
N ILE A 195 -23.77 -22.69 12.44
CA ILE A 195 -23.57 -23.41 13.71
C ILE A 195 -24.90 -23.72 14.38
N LYS A 196 -25.82 -22.75 14.46
CA LYS A 196 -27.16 -22.97 15.05
C LYS A 196 -27.92 -24.06 14.30
N ASN A 197 -27.92 -24.02 12.96
CA ASN A 197 -28.56 -25.04 12.13
C ASN A 197 -27.94 -26.42 12.34
N LEU A 198 -26.61 -26.50 12.44
CA LEU A 198 -25.92 -27.76 12.75
C LEU A 198 -26.31 -28.29 14.14
N CYS A 199 -26.38 -27.42 15.15
CA CYS A 199 -26.82 -27.81 16.49
C CYS A 199 -28.27 -28.30 16.51
N ILE A 200 -29.16 -27.67 15.75
CA ILE A 200 -30.55 -28.12 15.59
C ILE A 200 -30.59 -29.48 14.89
N GLY A 201 -29.83 -29.67 13.81
CA GLY A 201 -29.73 -30.95 13.10
C GLY A 201 -29.20 -32.08 14.00
N LYS A 202 -28.19 -31.81 14.83
CA LYS A 202 -27.69 -32.77 15.83
C LYS A 202 -28.75 -33.14 16.86
N LYS A 203 -29.52 -32.16 17.36
CA LYS A 203 -30.64 -32.44 18.27
C LYS A 203 -31.70 -33.32 17.61
N PHE A 204 -32.06 -33.02 16.37
CA PHE A 204 -33.01 -33.85 15.60
C PHE A 204 -32.49 -35.28 15.42
N MET A 205 -31.21 -35.46 15.12
CA MET A 205 -30.60 -36.79 15.01
C MET A 205 -30.64 -37.56 16.33
N ILE A 206 -30.32 -36.90 17.46
CA ILE A 206 -30.40 -37.52 18.79
C ILE A 206 -31.85 -37.91 19.11
N ASP A 207 -32.80 -37.02 18.85
CA ASP A 207 -34.23 -37.27 19.05
C ASP A 207 -34.74 -38.46 18.22
N LEU A 208 -34.21 -38.66 17.01
CA LEU A 208 -34.56 -39.78 16.15
C LEU A 208 -33.95 -41.09 16.64
N ILE A 209 -32.69 -41.06 17.11
CA ILE A 209 -32.05 -42.21 17.74
C ILE A 209 -32.82 -42.62 19.00
N GLU A 210 -33.20 -41.67 19.85
CA GLU A 210 -33.97 -41.94 21.06
C GLU A 210 -35.33 -42.57 20.74
N GLN A 211 -36.05 -42.05 19.74
CA GLN A 211 -37.30 -42.64 19.28
C GLN A 211 -37.11 -44.07 18.74
N ALA A 212 -36.04 -44.30 17.98
CA ALA A 212 -35.71 -45.63 17.48
C ALA A 212 -35.43 -46.60 18.65
N THR A 213 -34.62 -46.19 19.64
CA THR A 213 -34.33 -46.99 20.84
C THR A 213 -35.62 -47.35 21.59
N ILE A 214 -36.50 -46.38 21.83
CA ILE A 214 -37.80 -46.64 22.49
C ILE A 214 -38.64 -47.65 21.69
N ALA A 215 -38.65 -47.56 20.37
CA ALA A 215 -39.39 -48.50 19.52
C ALA A 215 -38.78 -49.92 19.57
N TYR A 216 -37.45 -50.03 19.65
CA TYR A 216 -36.76 -51.31 19.85
C TYR A 216 -37.08 -51.92 21.22
N ASP A 217 -36.99 -51.14 22.30
CA ASP A 217 -37.32 -51.60 23.65
C ASP A 217 -38.76 -52.13 23.72
N GLN A 218 -39.71 -51.39 23.14
CA GLN A 218 -41.11 -51.84 23.05
C GLN A 218 -41.23 -53.16 22.28
N ARG A 219 -40.57 -53.27 21.12
CA ARG A 219 -40.57 -54.51 20.34
C ARG A 219 -40.04 -55.70 21.16
N GLU A 220 -38.94 -55.51 21.89
CA GLU A 220 -38.36 -56.56 22.73
C GLU A 220 -39.33 -56.99 23.84
N GLU A 221 -40.00 -56.05 24.50
CA GLU A 221 -41.05 -56.35 25.48
C GLU A 221 -42.18 -57.19 24.88
N TRP A 222 -42.66 -56.83 23.68
CA TRP A 222 -43.72 -57.58 22.98
C TRP A 222 -43.27 -58.99 22.59
N VAL A 223 -42.05 -59.13 22.08
CA VAL A 223 -41.48 -60.43 21.72
C VAL A 223 -41.32 -61.31 22.96
N SER A 224 -40.83 -60.75 24.07
CA SER A 224 -40.71 -61.46 25.35
C SER A 224 -42.07 -61.93 25.85
N LYS A 225 -43.10 -61.05 25.80
CA LYS A 225 -44.47 -61.39 26.20
C LYS A 225 -45.08 -62.47 25.31
N LEU A 226 -44.85 -62.42 24.00
CA LEU A 226 -45.29 -63.45 23.06
C LEU A 226 -44.62 -64.80 23.37
N GLN A 227 -43.31 -64.79 23.65
CA GLN A 227 -42.57 -65.99 23.99
C GLN A 227 -43.08 -66.60 25.30
N PHE A 228 -43.35 -65.77 26.32
CA PHE A 228 -43.97 -66.22 27.56
C PHE A 228 -45.32 -66.90 27.32
N LEU A 229 -46.19 -66.30 26.50
CA LEU A 229 -47.50 -66.88 26.17
C LEU A 229 -47.37 -68.21 25.41
N ARG A 230 -46.42 -68.32 24.47
CA ARG A 230 -46.14 -69.57 23.75
C ARG A 230 -45.70 -70.68 24.70
N THR A 231 -44.76 -70.39 25.60
CA THR A 231 -44.30 -71.35 26.61
C THR A 231 -45.42 -71.76 27.55
N LYS A 232 -46.26 -70.80 27.99
CA LYS A 232 -47.42 -71.08 28.83
C LYS A 232 -48.41 -72.01 28.13
N ALA A 233 -48.78 -71.71 26.88
CA ALA A 233 -49.69 -72.53 26.09
C ALA A 233 -49.14 -73.95 25.85
N HIS A 234 -47.83 -74.08 25.60
CA HIS A 234 -47.18 -75.38 25.48
C HIS A 234 -47.25 -76.18 26.79
N ASN A 235 -46.96 -75.55 27.93
CA ASN A 235 -47.03 -76.20 29.23
C ASN A 235 -48.46 -76.63 29.59
N GLU A 236 -49.45 -75.80 29.31
CA GLU A 236 -50.88 -76.13 29.48
C GLU A 236 -51.29 -77.33 28.60
N LEU A 237 -50.83 -77.38 27.35
CA LEU A 237 -51.08 -78.52 26.46
C LEU A 237 -50.45 -79.81 27.02
N VAL A 238 -49.20 -79.75 27.50
CA VAL A 238 -48.51 -80.90 28.09
C VAL A 238 -49.24 -81.39 29.35
N ALA A 239 -49.69 -80.46 30.21
CA ALA A 239 -50.47 -80.79 31.40
C ALA A 239 -51.79 -81.48 31.03
N HIS A 240 -52.55 -80.93 30.08
CA HIS A 240 -53.78 -81.54 29.59
C HIS A 240 -53.57 -82.94 28.98
N ILE A 241 -52.48 -83.14 28.23
CA ILE A 241 -52.14 -84.47 27.71
C ILE A 241 -51.87 -85.47 28.85
N GLN A 242 -51.19 -85.04 29.91
CA GLN A 242 -50.93 -85.89 31.08
C GLN A 242 -52.23 -86.25 31.81
N GLU A 243 -53.11 -85.28 32.06
CA GLU A 243 -54.43 -85.49 32.65
C GLU A 243 -55.27 -86.47 31.82
N MET A 244 -55.29 -86.28 30.49
CA MET A 244 -56.00 -87.18 29.57
C MET A 244 -55.45 -88.61 29.63
N ARG A 245 -54.14 -88.79 29.69
CA ARG A 245 -53.51 -90.12 29.85
C ARG A 245 -53.85 -90.76 31.20
N GLU A 246 -53.97 -89.98 32.27
CA GLU A 246 -54.40 -90.49 33.58
C GLU A 246 -55.86 -90.91 33.59
N MET A 247 -56.73 -90.12 32.99
CA MET A 247 -58.15 -90.45 32.83
C MET A 247 -58.33 -91.69 31.95
N GLN A 248 -57.55 -91.81 30.87
CA GLN A 248 -57.54 -93.02 30.04
C GLN A 248 -57.08 -94.25 30.83
N ARG A 249 -56.00 -94.15 31.62
CA ARG A 249 -55.54 -95.24 32.50
C ARG A 249 -56.60 -95.65 33.53
N LYS A 250 -57.30 -94.68 34.15
CA LYS A 250 -58.41 -94.96 35.08
C LYS A 250 -59.55 -95.69 34.37
N ARG A 251 -59.98 -95.20 33.21
CA ARG A 251 -61.00 -95.85 32.38
C ARG A 251 -60.60 -97.28 32.02
N ASP A 252 -59.38 -97.49 31.55
CA ASP A 252 -58.91 -98.83 31.16
C ASP A 252 -58.89 -99.79 32.36
N ASN A 253 -58.52 -99.30 33.54
CA ASN A 253 -58.59 -100.09 34.77
C ASN A 253 -60.04 -100.41 35.16
N ASP A 254 -60.97 -99.45 35.06
CA ASP A 254 -62.38 -99.66 35.34
C ASP A 254 -63.01 -100.67 34.36
N VAL A 255 -62.66 -100.60 33.06
CA VAL A 255 -63.08 -101.56 32.04
C VAL A 255 -62.54 -102.96 32.37
N LYS A 256 -61.25 -103.09 32.68
CA LYS A 256 -60.65 -104.37 33.09
C LYS A 256 -61.30 -104.92 34.35
N LEU A 257 -61.65 -104.06 35.30
CA LEU A 257 -62.35 -104.45 36.53
C LEU A 257 -63.77 -104.93 36.22
N GLN A 258 -64.49 -104.25 35.34
CA GLN A 258 -65.81 -104.65 34.87
C GLN A 258 -65.75 -106.00 34.14
N GLU A 259 -64.78 -106.20 33.24
CA GLU A 259 -64.52 -107.48 32.57
C GLU A 259 -64.19 -108.59 33.57
N PHE A 260 -63.37 -108.28 34.59
CA PHE A 260 -63.04 -109.22 35.66
C PHE A 260 -64.29 -109.64 36.43
N PHE A 261 -65.16 -108.69 36.84
CA PHE A 261 -66.42 -109.01 37.51
C PHE A 261 -67.39 -109.77 36.61
N ALA A 262 -67.49 -109.42 35.32
CA ALA A 262 -68.29 -110.15 34.35
C ALA A 262 -67.82 -111.61 34.23
N THR A 263 -66.50 -111.84 34.19
CA THR A 263 -65.91 -113.18 34.10
C THR A 263 -66.04 -113.96 35.41
N LYS A 264 -65.87 -113.31 36.57
CA LYS A 264 -66.03 -113.92 37.91
C LYS A 264 -67.49 -114.26 38.23
N GLY A 265 -68.44 -113.45 37.76
CA GLY A 265 -69.88 -113.65 37.97
C GLY A 265 -70.49 -114.76 37.11
N GLN A 266 -69.75 -115.26 36.11
CA GLN A 266 -70.17 -116.43 35.34
C GLN A 266 -70.11 -117.70 36.21
N LYS A 267 -71.23 -118.41 36.29
CA LYS A 267 -71.36 -119.67 37.02
C LYS A 267 -70.46 -120.72 36.35
N ARG A 268 -69.38 -121.12 37.02
CA ARG A 268 -68.44 -122.13 36.50
C ARG A 268 -69.12 -123.49 36.41
N PHE A 269 -69.46 -123.92 35.20
CA PHE A 269 -69.80 -125.32 34.92
C PHE A 269 -68.50 -126.12 34.84
N MET A 270 -68.16 -126.84 35.92
CA MET A 270 -66.98 -127.72 35.99
C MET A 270 -67.32 -129.12 35.48
N LYS A 271 -67.69 -129.20 34.19
CA LYS A 271 -67.67 -130.47 33.43
C LYS A 271 -66.83 -130.18 32.18
N ASP A 272 -65.83 -131.03 31.95
CA ASP A 272 -64.90 -131.03 30.80
C ASP A 272 -63.64 -130.16 30.89
N LEU A 273 -63.04 -130.00 32.08
CA LEU A 273 -61.69 -129.44 32.17
C LEU A 273 -60.63 -130.34 31.50
N GLU A 274 -60.77 -131.65 31.62
CA GLU A 274 -59.81 -132.62 31.09
C GLU A 274 -59.81 -132.65 29.55
N ASP A 275 -61.00 -132.62 28.93
CA ASP A 275 -61.17 -132.55 27.47
C ASP A 275 -60.74 -131.20 26.88
N ILE A 276 -60.93 -130.10 27.60
CA ILE A 276 -60.46 -128.78 27.16
C ILE A 276 -58.93 -128.69 27.29
N TYR A 277 -58.31 -129.23 28.35
CA TYR A 277 -56.86 -129.30 28.48
C TYR A 277 -56.22 -130.17 27.39
N LEU A 278 -56.80 -131.32 27.08
CA LEU A 278 -56.37 -132.20 25.98
C LEU A 278 -56.50 -131.51 24.63
N LYS A 279 -57.63 -130.86 24.33
CA LYS A 279 -57.82 -130.10 23.08
C LYS A 279 -56.89 -128.90 22.97
N LYS A 280 -56.59 -128.20 24.07
CA LYS A 280 -55.67 -127.06 24.08
C LYS A 280 -54.21 -127.50 23.91
N ARG A 281 -53.84 -128.64 24.50
CA ARG A 281 -52.52 -129.28 24.28
C ARG A 281 -52.38 -129.77 22.85
N GLN A 282 -53.41 -130.38 22.26
CA GLN A 282 -53.42 -130.80 20.85
C GLN A 282 -53.36 -129.60 19.89
N LYS A 283 -54.11 -128.52 20.16
CA LYS A 283 -54.05 -127.29 19.36
C LYS A 283 -52.68 -126.61 19.45
N ASN A 284 -52.09 -126.52 20.64
CA ASN A 284 -50.73 -125.98 20.79
C ASN A 284 -49.70 -126.88 20.11
N LYS A 285 -49.86 -128.20 20.18
CA LYS A 285 -48.97 -129.13 19.47
C LYS A 285 -49.11 -128.96 17.95
N ALA A 286 -50.32 -128.87 17.43
CA ALA A 286 -50.59 -128.60 16.02
C ALA A 286 -50.07 -127.22 15.57
N LEU A 287 -50.19 -126.18 16.40
CA LEU A 287 -49.65 -124.85 16.10
C LEU A 287 -48.12 -124.86 16.07
N ILE A 288 -47.49 -125.57 17.02
CA ILE A 288 -46.04 -125.75 17.03
C ILE A 288 -45.61 -126.57 15.81
N GLU A 289 -46.33 -127.62 15.45
CA GLU A 289 -46.07 -128.43 14.25
C GLU A 289 -46.19 -127.59 12.98
N VAL A 290 -47.23 -126.76 12.84
CA VAL A 290 -47.38 -125.83 11.70
C VAL A 290 -46.28 -124.77 11.67
N ASN A 291 -45.92 -124.19 12.82
CA ASN A 291 -44.83 -123.21 12.86
C ASN A 291 -43.47 -123.86 12.57
N LEU A 292 -43.25 -125.08 13.05
CA LEU A 292 -42.03 -125.84 12.79
C LEU A 292 -41.96 -126.20 11.30
N GLU A 293 -43.09 -126.59 10.69
CA GLU A 293 -43.21 -126.81 9.25
C GLU A 293 -42.95 -125.52 8.46
N ASN A 294 -43.46 -124.37 8.91
CA ASN A 294 -43.15 -123.07 8.30
C ASN A 294 -41.68 -122.68 8.43
N TYR A 295 -41.04 -122.90 9.59
CA TYR A 295 -39.61 -122.64 9.77
C TYR A 295 -38.75 -123.59 8.95
N LEU A 296 -39.15 -124.87 8.83
CA LEU A 296 -38.48 -125.82 7.96
C LEU A 296 -38.64 -125.42 6.49
N ASN A 297 -39.83 -125.02 6.05
CA ASN A 297 -40.07 -124.53 4.71
C ASN A 297 -39.27 -123.25 4.42
N LEU A 298 -39.16 -122.34 5.39
CA LEU A 298 -38.32 -121.14 5.27
C LEU A 298 -36.83 -121.50 5.18
N LEU A 299 -36.35 -122.44 5.99
CA LEU A 299 -34.97 -122.92 5.94
C LEU A 299 -34.66 -123.67 4.64
N ILE A 300 -35.62 -124.43 4.11
CA ILE A 300 -35.53 -125.08 2.80
C ILE A 300 -35.50 -124.01 1.71
N ALA A 301 -36.38 -123.01 1.75
CA ALA A 301 -36.37 -121.91 0.79
C ALA A 301 -35.05 -121.10 0.84
N ILE A 302 -34.48 -120.88 2.02
CA ILE A 302 -33.17 -120.24 2.19
C ILE A 302 -32.06 -121.15 1.64
N ARG A 303 -32.12 -122.47 1.88
CA ARG A 303 -31.19 -123.45 1.32
C ARG A 303 -31.27 -123.51 -0.22
N GLU A 304 -32.47 -123.50 -0.77
CA GLU A 304 -32.72 -123.49 -2.22
C GLU A 304 -32.23 -122.19 -2.85
N PHE A 305 -32.42 -121.04 -2.20
CA PHE A 305 -31.95 -119.75 -2.68
C PHE A 305 -30.42 -119.58 -2.59
N ALA A 306 -29.81 -120.04 -1.48
CA ALA A 306 -28.37 -119.92 -1.26
C ALA A 306 -27.55 -121.03 -1.94
N HIS A 307 -28.19 -122.11 -2.40
CA HIS A 307 -27.56 -123.29 -3.02
C HIS A 307 -26.47 -123.98 -2.17
N ILE A 308 -26.45 -123.78 -0.85
CA ILE A 308 -25.47 -124.35 0.10
C ILE A 308 -26.19 -125.29 1.07
N GLU A 309 -25.66 -126.51 1.29
CA GLU A 309 -26.36 -127.53 2.06
C GLU A 309 -26.23 -127.38 3.59
N HIS A 310 -25.15 -126.74 4.07
CA HIS A 310 -24.86 -126.58 5.49
C HIS A 310 -25.26 -125.19 6.02
N ILE A 311 -26.26 -125.15 6.91
CA ILE A 311 -26.80 -123.93 7.54
C ILE A 311 -25.74 -123.03 8.21
N PRO A 312 -24.72 -123.54 8.93
CA PRO A 312 -23.70 -122.68 9.53
C PRO A 312 -22.84 -121.93 8.50
N GLU A 313 -22.66 -122.51 7.31
CA GLU A 313 -21.91 -121.89 6.22
C GLU A 313 -22.72 -120.75 5.58
N ILE A 314 -24.04 -120.92 5.45
CA ILE A 314 -24.96 -119.85 5.02
C ILE A 314 -24.92 -118.68 6.00
N ALA A 315 -24.95 -118.95 7.31
CA ALA A 315 -24.89 -117.90 8.32
C ALA A 315 -23.57 -117.12 8.29
N LYS A 316 -22.45 -117.83 8.04
CA LYS A 316 -21.13 -117.20 7.88
C LYS A 316 -21.06 -116.35 6.61
N GLU A 317 -21.59 -116.85 5.50
CA GLU A 317 -21.63 -116.10 4.24
C GLU A 317 -22.55 -114.88 4.34
N PHE A 318 -23.69 -115.00 5.03
CA PHE A 318 -24.55 -113.85 5.32
C PHE A 318 -23.84 -112.81 6.17
N LEU A 319 -23.11 -113.22 7.21
CA LEU A 319 -22.35 -112.29 8.05
C LEU A 319 -21.25 -111.58 7.23
N ASN A 320 -20.52 -112.31 6.38
CA ASN A 320 -19.54 -111.72 5.47
C ASN A 320 -20.21 -110.71 4.51
N GLN A 321 -21.36 -111.07 3.93
CA GLN A 321 -22.11 -110.17 3.05
C GLN A 321 -22.67 -108.96 3.80
N GLU A 322 -23.07 -109.10 5.05
CA GLU A 322 -23.51 -108.01 5.92
C GLU A 322 -22.34 -107.06 6.21
N GLU A 323 -21.15 -107.58 6.52
CA GLU A 323 -19.93 -106.79 6.69
C GLU A 323 -19.54 -106.04 5.41
N GLU A 324 -19.61 -106.70 4.25
CA GLU A 324 -19.38 -106.06 2.96
C GLU A 324 -20.41 -104.98 2.65
N ASN A 325 -21.68 -105.25 2.93
CA ASN A 325 -22.77 -104.30 2.72
C ASN A 325 -22.65 -103.11 3.67
N PHE A 326 -22.22 -103.33 4.92
CA PHE A 326 -21.95 -102.28 5.87
C PHE A 326 -20.75 -101.43 5.43
N ALA A 327 -19.69 -102.05 4.91
CA ALA A 327 -18.55 -101.34 4.33
C ALA A 327 -18.96 -100.49 3.11
N LYS A 328 -19.78 -101.05 2.21
CA LYS A 328 -20.36 -100.32 1.07
C LYS A 328 -21.24 -99.16 1.55
N PHE A 329 -22.10 -99.37 2.54
CA PHE A 329 -22.95 -98.33 3.10
C PHE A 329 -22.14 -97.20 3.73
N LYS A 330 -21.08 -97.52 4.48
CA LYS A 330 -20.15 -96.54 5.03
C LYS A 330 -19.48 -95.73 3.92
N TYR A 331 -19.02 -96.39 2.87
CA TYR A 331 -18.42 -95.72 1.71
C TYR A 331 -19.42 -94.80 1.00
N VAL A 332 -20.68 -95.22 0.82
CA VAL A 332 -21.73 -94.36 0.24
C VAL A 332 -21.99 -93.15 1.13
N ASN A 333 -22.02 -93.31 2.45
CA ASN A 333 -22.18 -92.17 3.36
C ASN A 333 -20.99 -91.21 3.32
N ASP A 334 -19.76 -91.73 3.26
CA ASP A 334 -18.56 -90.91 3.14
C ASP A 334 -18.54 -90.15 1.80
N LEU A 335 -18.99 -90.79 0.70
CA LEU A 335 -19.19 -90.13 -0.59
C LEU A 335 -20.27 -89.05 -0.55
N ASN A 336 -21.41 -89.31 0.11
CA ASN A 336 -22.47 -88.33 0.26
C ASN A 336 -21.98 -87.12 1.07
N LYS A 337 -21.22 -87.36 2.14
CA LYS A 337 -20.59 -86.27 2.91
C LYS A 337 -19.63 -85.45 2.05
N GLN A 338 -18.80 -86.10 1.23
CA GLN A 338 -17.93 -85.39 0.29
C GLN A 338 -18.72 -84.61 -0.75
N MET A 339 -19.87 -85.13 -1.20
CA MET A 339 -20.76 -84.44 -2.13
C MET A 339 -21.37 -83.19 -1.50
N GLU A 340 -21.81 -83.27 -0.24
CA GLU A 340 -22.28 -82.12 0.53
C GLU A 340 -21.17 -81.07 0.71
N GLU A 341 -19.97 -81.49 1.14
CA GLU A 341 -18.82 -80.59 1.28
C GLU A 341 -18.44 -79.90 -0.05
N LEU A 342 -18.51 -80.62 -1.18
CA LEU A 342 -18.27 -80.05 -2.50
C LEU A 342 -19.39 -79.10 -2.93
N SER A 343 -20.64 -79.43 -2.64
CA SER A 343 -21.80 -78.57 -2.92
C SER A 343 -21.72 -77.25 -2.13
N ASP A 344 -21.31 -77.30 -0.86
CA ASP A 344 -21.10 -76.12 -0.04
C ASP A 344 -19.97 -75.25 -0.60
N ARG A 345 -18.83 -75.85 -0.95
CA ARG A 345 -17.71 -75.12 -1.59
C ARG A 345 -18.13 -74.49 -2.91
N LEU A 346 -18.91 -75.20 -3.72
CA LEU A 346 -19.42 -74.71 -4.99
C LEU A 346 -20.39 -73.54 -4.78
N THR A 347 -21.22 -73.59 -3.74
CA THR A 347 -22.09 -72.47 -3.34
C THR A 347 -21.28 -71.24 -2.91
N ILE A 348 -20.22 -71.44 -2.12
CA ILE A 348 -19.30 -70.36 -1.73
C ILE A 348 -18.61 -69.77 -2.95
N CYS A 349 -18.09 -70.60 -3.86
CA CYS A 349 -17.48 -70.13 -5.11
C CYS A 349 -18.47 -69.33 -5.98
N TYR A 350 -19.73 -69.74 -6.08
CA TYR A 350 -20.73 -68.95 -6.80
C TYR A 350 -21.00 -67.60 -6.14
N ALA A 351 -21.09 -67.56 -4.81
CA ALA A 351 -21.24 -66.31 -4.09
C ALA A 351 -20.04 -65.37 -4.29
N GLU A 352 -18.82 -65.91 -4.32
CA GLU A 352 -17.60 -65.14 -4.62
C GLU A 352 -17.60 -64.62 -6.06
N ILE A 353 -18.01 -65.44 -7.05
CA ILE A 353 -18.13 -65.04 -8.45
C ILE A 353 -19.13 -63.89 -8.58
N ASP A 354 -20.29 -63.99 -7.94
CA ASP A 354 -21.31 -62.94 -8.04
C ASP A 354 -20.87 -61.66 -7.32
N ALA A 355 -20.19 -61.75 -6.19
CA ALA A 355 -19.55 -60.60 -5.54
C ALA A 355 -18.52 -59.93 -6.48
N GLN A 356 -17.70 -60.71 -7.18
CA GLN A 356 -16.73 -60.18 -8.16
C GLN A 356 -17.41 -59.54 -9.37
N LYS A 357 -18.53 -60.10 -9.87
CA LYS A 357 -19.30 -59.49 -10.97
C LYS A 357 -19.84 -58.12 -10.57
N VAL A 358 -20.40 -57.99 -9.37
CA VAL A 358 -20.90 -56.71 -8.85
C VAL A 358 -19.77 -55.68 -8.74
N LEU A 359 -18.61 -56.07 -8.22
CA LEU A 359 -17.43 -55.19 -8.15
C LEU A 359 -16.95 -54.77 -9.55
N HIS A 360 -16.96 -55.70 -10.51
CA HIS A 360 -16.57 -55.41 -11.89
C HIS A 360 -17.55 -54.44 -12.56
N GLU A 361 -18.86 -54.62 -12.36
CA GLU A 361 -19.89 -53.72 -12.88
C GLU A 361 -19.74 -52.31 -12.29
N GLN A 362 -19.54 -52.19 -10.97
CA GLN A 362 -19.28 -50.91 -10.32
C GLN A 362 -18.02 -50.24 -10.85
N ARG A 363 -16.93 -51.00 -11.06
CA ARG A 363 -15.70 -50.47 -11.66
C ARG A 363 -15.95 -50.01 -13.11
N GLY A 364 -16.75 -50.74 -13.87
CA GLY A 364 -17.17 -50.36 -15.23
C GLY A 364 -17.92 -49.03 -15.24
N GLN A 365 -18.91 -48.86 -14.35
CA GLN A 365 -19.66 -47.60 -14.21
C GLN A 365 -18.74 -46.43 -13.85
N GLN A 366 -17.81 -46.61 -12.92
CA GLN A 366 -16.82 -45.59 -12.57
C GLN A 366 -15.89 -45.24 -13.74
N GLN A 367 -15.47 -46.24 -14.53
CA GLN A 367 -14.68 -46.02 -15.74
C GLN A 367 -15.47 -45.26 -16.81
N ASP A 368 -16.74 -45.59 -17.01
CA ASP A 368 -17.62 -44.88 -17.95
C ASP A 368 -17.86 -43.43 -17.54
N GLU A 369 -18.08 -43.17 -16.24
CA GLU A 369 -18.20 -41.81 -15.71
C GLU A 369 -16.91 -41.01 -15.88
N THR A 370 -15.76 -41.62 -15.60
CA THR A 370 -14.46 -40.95 -15.80
C THR A 370 -14.17 -40.69 -17.27
N LEU A 371 -14.51 -41.61 -18.18
CA LEU A 371 -14.42 -41.41 -19.62
C LEU A 371 -15.31 -40.25 -20.09
N LYS A 372 -16.58 -40.22 -19.68
CA LYS A 372 -17.50 -39.11 -19.99
C LYS A 372 -16.95 -37.77 -19.50
N ASN A 373 -16.41 -37.72 -18.29
CA ASN A 373 -15.77 -36.52 -17.74
C ASN A 373 -14.55 -36.09 -18.56
N PHE A 374 -13.74 -37.03 -19.06
CA PHE A 374 -12.61 -36.71 -19.93
C PHE A 374 -13.05 -36.27 -21.32
N GLU A 375 -14.08 -36.90 -21.91
CA GLU A 375 -14.67 -36.48 -23.18
C GLU A 375 -15.19 -35.05 -23.10
N GLU A 376 -15.93 -34.72 -22.03
CA GLU A 376 -16.43 -33.36 -21.81
C GLU A 376 -15.28 -32.35 -21.67
N LYS A 377 -14.23 -32.70 -20.89
CA LYS A 377 -13.03 -31.87 -20.76
C LYS A 377 -12.34 -31.66 -22.10
N VAL A 378 -12.22 -32.68 -22.93
CA VAL A 378 -11.62 -32.58 -24.27
C VAL A 378 -12.46 -31.68 -25.17
N VAL A 379 -13.78 -31.84 -25.17
CA VAL A 379 -14.68 -30.98 -25.94
C VAL A 379 -14.56 -29.52 -25.50
N ASN A 380 -14.57 -29.26 -24.19
CA ASN A 380 -14.43 -27.91 -23.65
C ASN A 380 -13.07 -27.29 -23.99
N LYS A 381 -11.98 -28.05 -23.87
CA LYS A 381 -10.64 -27.57 -24.23
C LYS A 381 -10.47 -27.34 -25.74
N LYS A 382 -11.08 -28.18 -26.58
CA LYS A 382 -11.13 -27.93 -28.04
C LYS A 382 -11.91 -26.66 -28.38
N LYS A 383 -13.05 -26.40 -27.72
CA LYS A 383 -13.81 -25.15 -27.88
C LYS A 383 -12.99 -23.94 -27.45
N GLU A 384 -12.32 -24.02 -26.30
CA GLU A 384 -11.45 -22.94 -25.79
C GLU A 384 -10.28 -22.67 -26.74
N ALA A 385 -9.61 -23.72 -27.25
CA ALA A 385 -8.53 -23.59 -28.22
C ALA A 385 -9.02 -22.93 -29.53
N ALA A 386 -10.16 -23.37 -30.07
CA ALA A 386 -10.74 -22.79 -31.29
C ALA A 386 -11.14 -21.31 -31.09
N GLN A 387 -11.67 -20.94 -29.92
CA GLN A 387 -11.94 -19.54 -29.58
C GLN A 387 -10.67 -18.71 -29.54
N LYS A 388 -9.61 -19.22 -28.90
CA LYS A 388 -8.32 -18.53 -28.82
C LYS A 388 -7.63 -18.39 -30.18
N GLU A 389 -7.72 -19.41 -31.04
CA GLU A 389 -7.25 -19.33 -32.42
C GLU A 389 -8.03 -18.28 -33.22
N ALA A 390 -9.36 -18.21 -33.05
CA ALA A 390 -10.18 -17.19 -33.71
C ALA A 390 -9.84 -15.76 -33.21
N GLU A 391 -9.64 -15.59 -31.90
CA GLU A 391 -9.17 -14.33 -31.31
C GLU A 391 -7.81 -13.91 -31.87
N LEU A 392 -6.85 -14.85 -31.94
CA LEU A 392 -5.52 -14.62 -32.48
C LEU A 392 -5.59 -14.18 -33.95
N HIS A 393 -6.35 -14.91 -34.77
CA HIS A 393 -6.53 -14.57 -36.18
C HIS A 393 -7.19 -13.19 -36.37
N ALA A 394 -8.15 -12.84 -35.52
CA ALA A 394 -8.77 -11.50 -35.54
C ALA A 394 -7.77 -10.39 -35.17
N VAL A 395 -6.87 -10.65 -34.21
CA VAL A 395 -5.79 -9.71 -33.85
C VAL A 395 -4.76 -9.59 -34.97
N GLU A 396 -4.36 -10.70 -35.59
CA GLU A 396 -3.45 -10.69 -36.74
C GLU A 396 -4.03 -9.94 -37.93
N GLN A 397 -5.31 -10.11 -38.23
CA GLN A 397 -5.99 -9.34 -39.27
C GLN A 397 -5.97 -7.83 -38.96
N LYS A 398 -6.26 -7.43 -37.72
CA LYS A 398 -6.16 -6.03 -37.30
C LYS A 398 -4.73 -5.51 -37.41
N LEU A 399 -3.73 -6.29 -36.99
CA LEU A 399 -2.33 -5.92 -37.08
C LEU A 399 -1.90 -5.74 -38.54
N ASN A 400 -2.26 -6.66 -39.43
CA ASN A 400 -1.98 -6.57 -40.85
C ASN A 400 -2.67 -5.37 -41.50
N ALA A 401 -3.91 -5.04 -41.09
CA ALA A 401 -4.59 -3.83 -41.55
C ALA A 401 -3.87 -2.55 -41.09
N ILE A 402 -3.37 -2.52 -39.85
CA ILE A 402 -2.57 -1.40 -39.32
C ILE A 402 -1.24 -1.28 -40.08
N LEU A 403 -0.50 -2.37 -40.28
CA LEU A 403 0.76 -2.37 -41.04
C LEU A 403 0.54 -1.94 -42.49
N GLY A 404 -0.54 -2.40 -43.13
CA GLY A 404 -0.93 -1.94 -44.46
C GLY A 404 -1.31 -0.46 -44.50
N GLY A 405 -2.07 0.02 -43.51
CA GLY A 405 -2.42 1.43 -43.34
C GLY A 405 -1.21 2.33 -43.08
N MET A 406 -0.23 1.85 -42.32
CA MET A 406 1.06 2.53 -42.16
C MET A 406 1.79 2.62 -43.49
N GLY A 407 1.80 1.55 -44.29
CA GLY A 407 2.40 1.55 -45.62
C GLY A 407 1.73 2.52 -46.60
N THR A 408 0.40 2.65 -46.56
CA THR A 408 -0.31 3.62 -47.40
C THR A 408 -0.05 5.05 -46.97
N LEU A 409 -0.06 5.34 -45.65
CA LEU A 409 0.26 6.67 -45.13
C LEU A 409 1.71 7.07 -45.45
N PHE A 410 2.66 6.14 -45.32
CA PHE A 410 4.07 6.39 -45.64
C PHE A 410 4.26 6.76 -47.12
N LYS A 411 3.52 6.10 -48.03
CA LYS A 411 3.48 6.45 -49.46
C LYS A 411 2.78 7.79 -49.72
N LEU A 412 1.69 8.08 -49.02
CA LEU A 412 0.90 9.30 -49.19
C LEU A 412 1.69 10.56 -48.80
N PHE A 413 2.38 10.52 -47.67
CA PHE A 413 3.20 11.63 -47.17
C PHE A 413 4.58 11.72 -47.82
N ARG A 414 4.91 10.82 -48.76
CA ARG A 414 6.20 10.76 -49.48
C ARG A 414 7.40 10.79 -48.52
N CYS A 415 7.31 10.01 -47.44
CA CYS A 415 8.39 9.91 -46.47
C CYS A 415 9.64 9.26 -47.10
N ASP A 416 10.84 9.75 -46.79
CA ASP A 416 12.09 9.24 -47.37
C ASP A 416 12.47 7.86 -46.78
N ASN A 417 12.61 6.86 -47.66
CA ASN A 417 13.01 5.49 -47.31
C ASN A 417 14.53 5.30 -47.17
N ASN A 418 15.35 6.23 -47.67
CA ASN A 418 16.81 6.08 -47.69
C ASN A 418 17.48 5.85 -46.32
N PRO A 419 17.07 6.54 -45.23
CA PRO A 419 17.65 6.29 -43.90
C PRO A 419 17.30 4.89 -43.35
N LEU A 420 16.14 4.36 -43.74
CA LEU A 420 15.63 3.06 -43.29
C LEU A 420 16.30 1.90 -44.00
N ILE A 421 16.50 2.00 -45.32
CA ILE A 421 17.15 0.96 -46.14
C ILE A 421 18.62 0.76 -45.72
N HIS A 422 19.31 1.83 -45.34
CA HIS A 422 20.70 1.76 -44.86
C HIS A 422 20.83 1.12 -43.45
N MET A 423 19.78 1.18 -42.61
CA MET A 423 19.80 0.59 -41.25
C MET A 423 19.15 -0.79 -41.15
N LEU A 424 18.17 -1.11 -41.98
CA LEU A 424 17.37 -2.36 -41.89
C LEU A 424 17.74 -3.43 -42.92
N GLY A 425 18.66 -3.14 -43.86
CA GLY A 425 19.02 -4.04 -44.96
C GLY A 425 17.90 -4.22 -45.99
N HIS A 426 17.91 -5.34 -46.73
CA HIS A 426 16.90 -5.71 -47.76
C HIS A 426 15.52 -6.07 -47.15
N ASN A 427 15.00 -5.28 -46.22
CA ASN A 427 13.65 -5.42 -45.65
C ASN A 427 12.80 -4.22 -46.09
N GLU A 428 12.43 -4.20 -47.37
CA GLU A 428 11.60 -3.15 -47.99
C GLU A 428 10.14 -3.17 -47.48
N THR A 429 9.73 -4.23 -46.77
CA THR A 429 8.37 -4.42 -46.25
C THR A 429 8.24 -4.06 -44.77
N ILE A 430 7.11 -3.46 -44.41
CA ILE A 430 6.77 -3.10 -43.02
C ILE A 430 6.33 -4.37 -42.27
N HIS A 431 7.07 -4.74 -41.23
CA HIS A 431 6.85 -5.86 -40.33
C HIS A 431 6.69 -5.38 -38.88
N TYR A 432 6.20 -6.24 -37.99
CA TYR A 432 5.95 -5.89 -36.58
C TYR A 432 7.18 -5.29 -35.86
N TYR A 433 8.39 -5.75 -36.19
CA TYR A 433 9.63 -5.30 -35.56
C TYR A 433 10.15 -3.97 -36.10
N ASN A 434 9.80 -3.59 -37.33
CA ASN A 434 10.25 -2.33 -37.94
C ASN A 434 9.18 -1.24 -37.91
N ALA A 435 7.91 -1.59 -37.64
CA ALA A 435 6.76 -0.69 -37.55
C ALA A 435 7.00 0.55 -36.65
N PRO A 436 7.62 0.45 -35.46
CA PRO A 436 7.88 1.63 -34.61
C PRO A 436 8.78 2.66 -35.31
N LEU A 437 9.77 2.21 -36.08
CA LEU A 437 10.71 3.07 -36.76
C LEU A 437 10.06 3.78 -37.97
N TYR A 438 9.22 3.06 -38.71
CA TYR A 438 8.38 3.65 -39.76
C TYR A 438 7.40 4.70 -39.18
N MET A 439 6.80 4.45 -38.00
CA MET A 439 5.94 5.43 -37.33
C MET A 439 6.70 6.68 -36.89
N GLN A 440 7.91 6.57 -36.36
CA GLN A 440 8.69 7.75 -35.94
C GLN A 440 9.01 8.68 -37.10
N ILE A 441 9.32 8.14 -38.27
CA ILE A 441 9.60 8.94 -39.46
C ILE A 441 8.32 9.58 -39.98
N LEU A 442 7.23 8.80 -40.03
CA LEU A 442 5.92 9.28 -40.41
C LEU A 442 5.44 10.39 -39.46
N GLU A 443 5.63 10.24 -38.16
CA GLU A 443 5.33 11.24 -37.13
C GLU A 443 6.13 12.53 -37.35
N LYS A 444 7.44 12.44 -37.63
CA LYS A 444 8.25 13.64 -37.95
C LYS A 444 7.72 14.36 -39.17
N THR A 445 7.44 13.65 -40.25
CA THR A 445 6.92 14.26 -41.49
C THR A 445 5.52 14.84 -41.32
N ILE A 446 4.64 14.17 -40.56
CA ILE A 446 3.31 14.69 -40.22
C ILE A 446 3.45 15.91 -39.31
N HIS A 447 4.38 15.90 -38.36
CA HIS A 447 4.62 17.03 -37.48
C HIS A 447 5.12 18.25 -38.26
N GLU A 448 6.03 18.05 -39.22
CA GLU A 448 6.48 19.10 -40.15
C GLU A 448 5.32 19.61 -41.03
N ALA A 449 4.49 18.70 -41.55
CA ALA A 449 3.29 19.05 -42.31
C ALA A 449 2.25 19.79 -41.45
N LEU A 450 2.06 19.39 -40.19
CA LEU A 450 1.17 20.05 -39.24
C LEU A 450 1.71 21.39 -38.82
N VAL A 451 3.02 21.58 -38.63
CA VAL A 451 3.61 22.89 -38.32
C VAL A 451 3.45 23.83 -39.51
N THR A 452 3.63 23.33 -40.74
CA THR A 452 3.41 24.13 -41.96
C THR A 452 1.94 24.43 -42.23
N VAL A 453 1.03 23.48 -41.96
CA VAL A 453 -0.42 23.71 -42.04
C VAL A 453 -0.90 24.58 -40.90
N HIS A 454 -0.44 24.40 -39.66
CA HIS A 454 -0.81 25.21 -38.50
C HIS A 454 -0.25 26.64 -38.59
N SER A 455 0.88 26.87 -39.27
CA SER A 455 1.31 28.22 -39.63
C SER A 455 0.39 28.83 -40.69
N LYS A 456 -0.02 28.05 -41.71
CA LYS A 456 -1.00 28.47 -42.72
C LYS A 456 -2.42 28.62 -42.16
N GLU A 457 -2.80 27.84 -41.16
CA GLU A 457 -4.08 27.87 -40.47
C GLU A 457 -4.07 28.94 -39.40
N LYS A 458 -3.00 29.23 -38.65
CA LYS A 458 -2.92 30.47 -37.87
C LYS A 458 -3.10 31.70 -38.77
N ASN A 459 -2.63 31.62 -40.01
CA ASN A 459 -2.87 32.66 -41.03
C ASN A 459 -4.30 32.62 -41.60
N ALA A 460 -5.04 31.50 -41.51
CA ALA A 460 -6.41 31.35 -42.02
C ALA A 460 -7.53 31.37 -40.95
N THR A 461 -7.21 31.05 -39.69
CA THR A 461 -8.10 30.92 -38.51
C THR A 461 -8.25 32.22 -37.73
N ALA A 462 -7.89 33.35 -38.35
CA ALA A 462 -8.61 34.60 -38.13
C ALA A 462 -10.08 34.49 -38.62
N LYS A 463 -10.46 33.44 -39.36
CA LYS A 463 -11.82 33.20 -39.83
C LYS A 463 -12.34 31.82 -39.40
N LYS A 464 -13.27 31.87 -38.45
CA LYS A 464 -14.28 30.85 -38.08
C LYS A 464 -13.82 29.68 -37.20
N LYS A 465 -14.20 29.81 -35.92
CA LYS A 465 -14.37 28.73 -34.95
C LYS A 465 -15.61 27.88 -35.28
N GLY A 466 -15.45 26.58 -35.15
CA GLY A 466 -16.33 25.78 -34.30
C GLY A 466 -17.25 24.81 -35.00
N VAL A 467 -17.02 23.50 -34.79
CA VAL A 467 -18.08 22.50 -34.54
C VAL A 467 -17.49 21.41 -33.61
N LYS A 468 -18.22 21.06 -32.54
CA LYS A 468 -17.95 19.96 -31.60
C LYS A 468 -18.60 18.66 -32.11
N GLN A 469 -17.94 17.52 -31.94
CA GLN A 469 -18.50 16.17 -32.18
C GLN A 469 -19.06 15.56 -30.88
N GLU A 470 -20.23 14.93 -30.97
CA GLU A 470 -20.91 14.19 -29.90
C GLU A 470 -20.40 12.74 -29.81
N ALA A 471 -20.22 12.25 -28.58
CA ALA A 471 -19.81 10.88 -28.27
C ALA A 471 -21.03 9.99 -27.99
N LEU A 472 -21.10 8.83 -28.65
CA LEU A 472 -22.09 7.77 -28.44
C LEU A 472 -21.75 6.97 -27.18
N VAL A 473 -22.70 6.90 -26.24
CA VAL A 473 -22.63 6.04 -25.03
C VAL A 473 -23.34 4.72 -25.32
N VAL A 474 -22.65 3.60 -25.07
CA VAL A 474 -23.16 2.23 -25.18
C VAL A 474 -23.99 1.89 -23.93
N ARG A 475 -25.21 1.36 -24.12
CA ARG A 475 -26.06 0.81 -23.05
C ARG A 475 -25.60 -0.60 -22.68
N GLN A 476 -25.42 -0.85 -21.39
CA GLN A 476 -25.24 -2.18 -20.81
C GLN A 476 -26.57 -2.63 -20.21
N ASP A 477 -27.15 -3.71 -20.71
CA ASP A 477 -28.17 -4.48 -20.00
C ASP A 477 -27.85 -5.97 -20.17
N ILE A 478 -27.75 -6.69 -19.04
CA ILE A 478 -28.35 -8.00 -18.72
C ILE A 478 -27.78 -8.40 -17.35
N ILE A 479 -28.59 -8.24 -16.31
CA ILE A 479 -28.36 -8.83 -14.99
C ILE A 479 -29.12 -10.17 -14.98
N PRO A 480 -28.48 -11.32 -14.70
CA PRO A 480 -29.18 -12.60 -14.60
C PRO A 480 -30.09 -12.66 -13.37
N ALA A 481 -31.20 -13.39 -13.51
CA ALA A 481 -32.25 -13.49 -12.50
C ALA A 481 -31.74 -14.05 -11.17
N ILE A 482 -32.11 -13.38 -10.08
CA ILE A 482 -31.83 -13.77 -8.70
C ILE A 482 -32.67 -15.01 -8.37
N ILE A 483 -32.00 -16.12 -8.05
CA ILE A 483 -32.64 -17.32 -7.52
C ILE A 483 -32.89 -17.08 -6.04
N GLU A 484 -34.17 -16.96 -5.67
CA GLU A 484 -34.59 -16.75 -4.29
C GLU A 484 -34.30 -18.01 -3.43
N PRO A 485 -33.75 -17.85 -2.21
CA PRO A 485 -33.48 -18.96 -1.31
C PRO A 485 -34.76 -19.68 -0.89
N VAL A 486 -34.70 -21.02 -0.78
CA VAL A 486 -35.84 -21.89 -0.43
C VAL A 486 -36.47 -21.51 0.92
N GLU A 487 -35.73 -20.85 1.82
CA GLU A 487 -36.24 -20.37 3.11
C GLU A 487 -37.35 -19.30 2.99
N ARG A 488 -37.48 -18.62 1.83
CA ARG A 488 -38.60 -17.71 1.56
C ARG A 488 -39.87 -18.40 1.08
N ILE A 489 -39.77 -19.65 0.61
CA ILE A 489 -40.88 -20.43 0.06
C ILE A 489 -41.52 -21.30 1.15
N CYS A 490 -40.73 -21.85 2.08
CA CYS A 490 -41.22 -22.62 3.23
C CYS A 490 -40.40 -22.28 4.49
N GLN A 491 -41.06 -21.80 5.55
CA GLN A 491 -40.39 -21.39 6.80
C GLN A 491 -39.87 -22.57 7.64
N THR A 492 -40.47 -23.76 7.51
CA THR A 492 -40.18 -24.96 8.31
C THR A 492 -40.51 -26.24 7.55
N SER A 493 -39.74 -27.31 7.80
CA SER A 493 -40.02 -28.65 7.29
C SER A 493 -41.28 -29.25 7.95
N PRO A 494 -42.04 -30.12 7.24
CA PRO A 494 -43.23 -30.77 7.81
C PRO A 494 -42.90 -31.67 9.02
N CYS A 495 -43.80 -31.71 9.99
CA CYS A 495 -43.72 -32.53 11.20
C CYS A 495 -43.86 -34.02 10.84
N PRO A 496 -42.86 -34.86 11.12
CA PRO A 496 -42.93 -36.30 10.81
C PRO A 496 -44.12 -37.00 11.48
N LEU A 497 -44.49 -36.62 12.72
CA LEU A 497 -45.61 -37.24 13.43
C LEU A 497 -46.97 -36.90 12.82
N CYS A 498 -47.13 -35.70 12.26
CA CYS A 498 -48.37 -35.31 11.59
C CYS A 498 -48.48 -36.00 10.23
N VAL A 499 -47.36 -36.09 9.49
CA VAL A 499 -47.30 -36.84 8.23
C VAL A 499 -47.58 -38.33 8.46
N GLU A 500 -47.01 -38.94 9.49
CA GLU A 500 -47.30 -40.34 9.86
C GLU A 500 -48.76 -40.52 10.27
N HIS A 501 -49.34 -39.59 11.02
CA HIS A 501 -50.75 -39.67 11.40
C HIS A 501 -51.68 -39.59 10.19
N ASP A 502 -51.40 -38.67 9.25
CA ASP A 502 -52.13 -38.56 7.98
C ASP A 502 -52.01 -39.87 7.17
N LEU A 503 -50.80 -40.40 7.00
CA LEU A 503 -50.56 -41.64 6.25
C LEU A 503 -51.19 -42.88 6.89
N VAL A 504 -51.33 -42.92 8.22
CA VAL A 504 -51.96 -44.03 8.96
C VAL A 504 -53.49 -43.90 9.01
N SER A 505 -54.02 -42.68 8.88
CA SER A 505 -55.46 -42.41 8.81
C SER A 505 -56.04 -42.57 7.40
N ASP A 506 -55.19 -42.46 6.37
CA ASP A 506 -55.51 -42.87 5.01
C ASP A 506 -55.64 -44.41 4.94
N VAL A 507 -56.88 -44.92 4.99
CA VAL A 507 -57.18 -46.33 4.71
C VAL A 507 -57.06 -46.55 3.22
N ILE A 508 -55.95 -47.17 2.79
CA ILE A 508 -55.67 -47.46 1.39
C ILE A 508 -55.89 -48.95 1.14
N ASP A 509 -57.02 -49.29 0.51
CA ASP A 509 -57.39 -50.68 0.17
C ASP A 509 -56.88 -51.13 -1.22
N GLU A 510 -56.07 -50.32 -1.91
CA GLU A 510 -55.57 -50.60 -3.28
C GLU A 510 -54.03 -50.50 -3.40
N LEU A 511 -53.44 -51.29 -4.32
CA LEU A 511 -52.00 -51.24 -4.63
C LEU A 511 -51.60 -49.89 -5.25
N GLN A 512 -50.68 -49.16 -4.61
CA GLN A 512 -50.18 -47.87 -5.11
C GLN A 512 -49.03 -48.02 -6.11
N PHE A 513 -49.08 -47.25 -7.20
CA PHE A 513 -48.00 -47.05 -8.16
C PHE A 513 -47.40 -45.64 -8.01
N ALA A 514 -46.16 -45.44 -8.49
CA ALA A 514 -45.52 -44.13 -8.44
C ALA A 514 -46.24 -43.12 -9.34
N PHE A 515 -46.61 -41.96 -8.79
CA PHE A 515 -47.30 -40.90 -9.54
C PHE A 515 -46.39 -40.25 -10.59
N THR A 516 -46.97 -39.84 -11.71
CA THR A 516 -46.28 -39.04 -12.73
C THR A 516 -46.13 -37.58 -12.27
N LYS A 517 -45.20 -36.83 -12.87
CA LYS A 517 -44.91 -35.42 -12.48
C LYS A 517 -46.15 -34.52 -12.59
N GLU A 518 -47.02 -34.79 -13.55
CA GLU A 518 -48.26 -34.04 -13.79
C GLU A 518 -49.31 -34.37 -12.72
N GLU A 519 -49.47 -35.64 -12.37
CA GLU A 519 -50.34 -36.10 -11.27
C GLU A 519 -49.92 -35.54 -9.91
N ILE A 520 -48.60 -35.42 -9.67
CA ILE A 520 -48.06 -34.81 -8.44
C ILE A 520 -48.44 -33.33 -8.38
N GLN A 521 -48.35 -32.60 -9.50
CA GLN A 521 -48.71 -31.18 -9.53
C GLN A 521 -50.20 -30.95 -9.29
N GLU A 522 -51.06 -31.80 -9.83
CA GLU A 522 -52.51 -31.73 -9.58
C GLU A 522 -52.86 -32.08 -8.13
N LYS A 523 -52.26 -33.14 -7.56
CA LYS A 523 -52.45 -33.51 -6.15
C LYS A 523 -51.92 -32.47 -5.18
N LEU A 524 -50.83 -31.77 -5.54
CA LEU A 524 -50.28 -30.70 -4.74
C LEU A 524 -51.18 -29.46 -4.75
N LYS A 525 -51.78 -29.12 -5.89
CA LYS A 525 -52.79 -28.04 -5.97
C LYS A 525 -54.01 -28.35 -5.10
N THR A 526 -54.55 -29.56 -5.20
CA THR A 526 -55.68 -29.99 -4.37
C THR A 526 -55.33 -30.01 -2.87
N ARG A 527 -54.13 -30.44 -2.48
CA ARG A 527 -53.66 -30.39 -1.08
C ARG A 527 -53.52 -28.95 -0.57
N LEU A 528 -53.06 -28.01 -1.40
CA LEU A 528 -52.92 -26.60 -1.03
C LEU A 528 -54.26 -25.86 -0.90
N GLU A 529 -55.32 -26.37 -1.54
CA GLU A 529 -56.69 -25.86 -1.43
C GLU A 529 -57.42 -26.31 -0.15
N ILE A 530 -56.94 -27.37 0.53
CA ILE A 530 -57.53 -27.87 1.78
C ILE A 530 -57.19 -26.90 2.93
N GLU A 531 -58.22 -26.27 3.50
CA GLU A 531 -58.10 -25.43 4.70
C GLU A 531 -57.49 -26.24 5.85
N GLY A 532 -56.30 -25.82 6.32
CA GLY A 532 -55.57 -26.50 7.41
C GLY A 532 -54.34 -27.30 6.98
N SER A 533 -54.00 -27.39 5.69
CA SER A 533 -52.79 -28.11 5.23
C SER A 533 -51.46 -27.53 5.76
N GLN A 534 -51.48 -26.32 6.33
CA GLN A 534 -50.32 -25.70 7.00
C GLN A 534 -50.13 -26.18 8.45
N CYS A 535 -51.12 -26.89 9.02
CA CYS A 535 -51.11 -27.37 10.40
C CYS A 535 -50.03 -28.44 10.66
N GLY A 536 -49.46 -29.03 9.60
CA GLY A 536 -48.32 -29.97 9.70
C GLY A 536 -46.94 -29.31 9.62
N LEU A 537 -46.82 -28.01 9.35
CA LEU A 537 -45.53 -27.32 9.14
C LEU A 537 -44.92 -26.79 10.44
N HIS A 538 -44.66 -27.69 11.39
CA HIS A 538 -44.05 -27.34 12.67
C HIS A 538 -43.02 -28.41 13.10
N ASN A 539 -42.19 -28.08 14.10
CA ASN A 539 -41.30 -29.07 14.69
C ASN A 539 -42.09 -30.04 15.61
N VAL A 540 -41.51 -31.21 15.87
CA VAL A 540 -42.13 -32.23 16.74
C VAL A 540 -42.39 -31.69 18.16
N SER A 541 -41.58 -30.74 18.62
CA SER A 541 -41.72 -30.09 19.92
C SER A 541 -42.97 -29.21 20.06
N ALA A 542 -43.47 -28.64 18.95
CA ALA A 542 -44.70 -27.87 18.90
C ALA A 542 -45.91 -28.72 18.44
N CYS A 543 -45.74 -30.03 18.28
CA CYS A 543 -46.80 -30.93 17.83
C CYS A 543 -47.82 -31.21 18.95
N HIS A 544 -49.11 -31.16 18.62
CA HIS A 544 -50.19 -31.38 19.58
C HIS A 544 -50.68 -32.84 19.69
N LEU A 545 -50.12 -33.77 18.91
CA LEU A 545 -50.53 -35.18 18.91
C LEU A 545 -50.22 -35.88 20.25
N PRO A 546 -51.04 -36.84 20.73
CA PRO A 546 -50.78 -37.56 21.98
C PRO A 546 -49.40 -38.24 22.02
N LYS A 547 -48.94 -38.72 20.86
CA LYS A 547 -47.63 -39.38 20.66
C LYS A 547 -46.47 -38.41 20.87
N SER A 548 -46.60 -37.12 20.50
CA SER A 548 -45.57 -36.11 20.76
C SER A 548 -45.44 -35.84 22.27
N ARG A 549 -46.56 -35.82 23.00
CA ARG A 549 -46.57 -35.63 24.47
C ARG A 549 -45.91 -36.80 25.19
N GLN A 550 -46.12 -38.03 24.74
CA GLN A 550 -45.43 -39.22 25.28
C GLN A 550 -43.92 -39.16 25.02
N ILE A 551 -43.49 -38.73 23.83
CA ILE A 551 -42.07 -38.55 23.50
C ILE A 551 -41.45 -37.45 24.38
N ILE A 552 -42.14 -36.32 24.55
CA ILE A 552 -41.66 -35.22 25.41
C ILE A 552 -41.59 -35.67 26.88
N GLN A 553 -42.58 -36.40 27.38
CA GLN A 553 -42.58 -36.90 28.77
C GLN A 553 -41.44 -37.90 29.03
N LYS A 554 -41.11 -38.75 28.05
CA LYS A 554 -39.96 -39.67 28.15
C LYS A 554 -38.60 -38.96 28.14
N ARG A 555 -38.47 -37.81 27.47
CA ARG A 555 -37.23 -37.00 27.48
C ARG A 555 -36.90 -36.35 28.81
N TYR A 556 -37.90 -36.17 29.69
CA TYR A 556 -37.77 -35.51 30.98
C TYR A 556 -37.85 -36.47 32.18
N GLN A 557 -37.94 -37.78 31.93
CA GLN A 557 -37.74 -38.85 32.91
C GLN A 557 -36.33 -39.42 32.73
#